data_AF-A0A5Z0HI19-F1
#
_entry.id   AF-A0A5Z0HI19-F1
#
_cell.length_a   1.000
_cell.length_b   1.000
_cell.length_c   1.000
_cell.angle_alpha   90.00
_cell.angle_beta   90.00
_cell.angle_gamma   90.00
#
_symmetry.space_group_name_H-M   'P 1'
#
loop_
_entity.id
_entity.type
_entity.pdbx_description
1 polymer ?
#
loop_
_entity_poly.entity_id
_entity_poly.type
_entity_poly.pdbx_seq_one_letter_code
_entity_poly.pdbx_strand_id
1 'polypeptide(L)'
;QVSYSSARASANESWRYFLGRRRFIAGRLATQMFSCWLEEALIRGVIRAPRARFSFWEARSSWSRSEWIGAGRMAIDGLKEVQESVMRIEAGLSTYEKELAIMGEDYQEIFRQQVRESEERRAAGLSRPVWITDTYQQQIAASRQTEEEKRAT
;
A
#
# COMPACT_ATOMS: atom_id res chain seq x y z
N GLN A 1 -25.37 -23.71 -5.32
CA GLN A 1 -25.17 -22.24 -5.33
C GLN A 1 -23.88 -21.94 -4.58
N VAL A 2 -23.04 -21.03 -5.09
CA VAL A 2 -21.79 -20.59 -4.45
C VAL A 2 -22.10 -19.31 -3.68
N SER A 3 -21.82 -19.26 -2.37
CA SER A 3 -22.02 -18.06 -1.56
C SER A 3 -20.88 -17.06 -1.81
N TYR A 4 -21.14 -15.78 -1.58
CA TYR A 4 -20.11 -14.72 -1.65
C TYR A 4 -18.86 -15.06 -0.81
N SER A 5 -19.07 -15.65 0.37
CA SER A 5 -17.99 -16.08 1.27
C SER A 5 -17.12 -17.19 0.68
N SER A 6 -17.70 -18.17 0.00
CA SER A 6 -16.93 -19.26 -0.61
C SER A 6 -16.20 -18.81 -1.88
N ALA A 7 -16.81 -17.94 -2.68
CA ALA A 7 -16.14 -17.31 -3.81
C ALA A 7 -14.94 -16.46 -3.36
N ARG A 8 -15.09 -15.66 -2.29
CA ARG A 8 -13.99 -14.86 -1.71
C ARG A 8 -12.87 -15.72 -1.15
N ALA A 9 -13.20 -16.80 -0.45
CA ALA A 9 -12.20 -17.73 0.08
C ALA A 9 -11.37 -18.36 -1.05
N SER A 10 -12.02 -18.84 -2.11
CA SER A 10 -11.35 -19.46 -3.26
C SER A 10 -10.44 -18.49 -4.03
N ALA A 11 -10.90 -17.25 -4.24
CA ALA A 11 -10.08 -16.21 -4.86
C ALA A 11 -8.84 -15.88 -4.01
N ASN A 12 -8.99 -15.85 -2.69
CA ASN A 12 -7.88 -15.58 -1.76
C ASN A 12 -6.86 -16.71 -1.70
N GLU A 13 -7.30 -17.97 -1.76
CA GLU A 13 -6.40 -19.12 -1.85
C GLU A 13 -5.56 -19.06 -3.14
N SER A 14 -6.23 -18.84 -4.27
CA SER A 14 -5.57 -18.67 -5.57
C SER A 14 -4.57 -17.52 -5.54
N TRP A 15 -4.97 -16.38 -4.96
CA TRP A 15 -4.12 -15.21 -4.81
C TRP A 15 -2.85 -15.50 -3.99
N ARG A 16 -2.97 -16.21 -2.87
CA ARG A 16 -1.81 -16.60 -2.04
C ARG A 16 -0.84 -17.50 -2.81
N TYR A 17 -1.36 -18.44 -3.61
CA TYR A 17 -0.53 -19.29 -4.47
C TYR A 17 0.27 -18.45 -5.47
N PHE A 18 -0.37 -17.51 -6.17
CA PHE A 18 0.30 -16.64 -7.14
C PHE A 18 1.31 -15.70 -6.49
N LEU A 19 0.99 -15.15 -5.31
CA LEU A 19 1.90 -14.29 -4.57
C LEU A 19 3.19 -15.03 -4.17
N GLY A 20 3.05 -16.29 -3.72
CA GLY A 20 4.20 -17.15 -3.41
C GLY A 20 5.10 -17.38 -4.62
N ARG A 21 4.52 -17.76 -5.77
CA ARG A 21 5.27 -17.93 -7.01
C ARG A 21 5.92 -16.64 -7.50
N ARG A 22 5.21 -15.51 -7.42
CA ARG A 22 5.71 -14.19 -7.81
C ARG A 22 6.92 -13.80 -6.97
N ARG A 23 6.86 -13.99 -5.65
CA ARG A 23 7.98 -13.67 -4.74
C ARG A 23 9.21 -14.51 -5.02
N PHE A 24 9.03 -15.80 -5.30
CA PHE A 24 10.14 -16.72 -5.50
C PHE A 24 10.78 -16.59 -6.90
N ILE A 25 9.97 -16.44 -7.95
CA ILE A 25 10.46 -16.43 -9.33
C ILE A 25 10.79 -14.99 -9.75
N ALA A 26 9.76 -14.16 -9.88
CA ALA A 26 9.92 -12.80 -10.40
C ALA A 26 10.69 -11.90 -9.43
N GLY A 27 10.35 -11.96 -8.13
CA GLY A 27 11.02 -11.15 -7.11
C GLY A 27 12.51 -11.44 -7.01
N ARG A 28 12.91 -12.71 -7.04
CA ARG A 28 14.34 -13.08 -7.02
C ARG A 28 15.08 -12.63 -8.27
N LEU A 29 14.50 -12.87 -9.45
CA LEU A 29 15.10 -12.44 -10.71
C LEU A 29 15.27 -10.92 -10.77
N ALA A 30 14.22 -10.18 -10.41
CA ALA A 30 14.25 -8.72 -10.37
C ALA A 30 15.29 -8.20 -9.36
N THR A 31 15.39 -8.80 -8.17
CA THR A 31 16.44 -8.46 -7.19
C THR A 31 17.84 -8.76 -7.71
N GLN A 32 18.05 -9.85 -8.46
CA GLN A 32 19.36 -10.14 -9.08
C GLN A 32 19.73 -9.08 -10.11
N MET A 33 18.81 -8.74 -11.01
CA MET A 33 19.00 -7.69 -12.02
C MET A 33 19.29 -6.34 -11.36
N PHE A 34 18.51 -5.99 -10.34
CA PHE A 34 18.72 -4.78 -9.54
C PHE A 34 20.09 -4.77 -8.85
N SER A 35 20.53 -5.91 -8.33
CA SER A 35 21.85 -6.02 -7.69
C SER A 35 22.97 -5.71 -8.68
N CYS A 36 22.91 -6.26 -9.89
CA CYS A 36 23.92 -6.02 -10.92
C CYS A 36 23.93 -4.55 -11.37
N TRP A 37 22.74 -3.97 -11.54
CA TRP A 37 22.62 -2.54 -11.87
C TRP A 37 23.16 -1.65 -10.73
N LEU A 38 22.83 -1.95 -9.47
CA LEU A 38 23.27 -1.19 -8.30
C LEU A 38 24.79 -1.24 -8.16
N GLU A 39 25.38 -2.42 -8.35
CA GLU A 39 26.83 -2.63 -8.38
C GLU A 39 27.51 -1.71 -9.41
N GLU A 40 27.01 -1.69 -10.64
CA GLU A 40 27.52 -0.83 -11.72
C GLU A 40 27.33 0.66 -11.40
N ALA A 41 26.17 1.05 -10.88
CA ALA A 41 25.86 2.44 -10.52
C ALA A 41 26.77 2.97 -9.39
N LEU A 42 27.13 2.11 -8.43
CA LEU A 42 28.09 2.44 -7.37
C LEU A 42 29.51 2.57 -7.91
N ILE A 43 29.95 1.64 -8.77
CA ILE A 43 31.30 1.66 -9.36
C ILE A 43 31.50 2.89 -10.26
N ARG A 44 30.49 3.23 -11.08
CA ARG A 44 30.52 4.42 -11.94
C ARG A 44 30.37 5.74 -11.18
N GLY A 45 29.99 5.70 -9.90
CA GLY A 45 29.76 6.89 -9.09
C GLY A 45 28.48 7.66 -9.46
N VAL A 46 27.52 7.03 -10.15
CA VAL A 46 26.19 7.61 -10.42
C VAL A 46 25.42 7.76 -9.10
N ILE A 47 25.55 6.76 -8.23
CA ILE A 47 24.98 6.76 -6.89
C ILE A 47 26.12 6.85 -5.89
N ARG A 48 26.02 7.80 -4.96
CA ARG A 48 26.95 7.88 -3.83
C ARG A 48 26.56 6.84 -2.78
N ALA A 49 27.49 5.94 -2.46
CA ALA A 49 27.27 4.96 -1.41
C ALA A 49 26.97 5.65 -0.07
N PRO A 50 25.88 5.30 0.64
CA PRO A 50 25.63 5.74 2.00
C PRO A 50 26.75 5.26 2.93
N ARG A 51 26.91 5.97 4.06
CA ARG A 51 27.78 5.49 5.14
C ARG A 51 27.19 4.20 5.71
N ALA A 52 27.84 3.08 5.43
CA ALA A 52 27.46 1.77 5.93
C ALA A 52 28.66 1.09 6.60
N ARG A 53 28.37 0.17 7.53
CA ARG A 53 29.40 -0.65 8.20
C ARG A 53 30.10 -1.61 7.24
N PHE A 54 29.35 -2.16 6.29
CA PHE A 54 29.83 -3.13 5.31
C PHE A 54 29.72 -2.54 3.90
N SER A 55 30.74 -2.75 3.08
CA SER A 55 30.72 -2.43 1.66
C SER A 55 29.68 -3.25 0.91
N PHE A 56 29.36 -2.83 -0.32
CA PHE A 56 28.44 -3.55 -1.19
C PHE A 56 28.86 -5.02 -1.39
N TRP A 57 30.16 -5.28 -1.54
CA TRP A 57 30.69 -6.63 -1.78
C TRP A 57 30.62 -7.53 -0.54
N GLU A 58 30.81 -6.97 0.65
CA GLU A 58 30.72 -7.72 1.90
C GLU A 58 29.27 -8.08 2.24
N ALA A 59 28.29 -7.25 1.85
CA ALA A 59 26.90 -7.40 2.25
C ALA A 59 25.90 -7.23 1.09
N ARG A 60 26.20 -7.79 -0.09
CA ARG A 60 25.41 -7.61 -1.32
C ARG A 60 23.90 -7.77 -1.11
N SER A 61 23.49 -8.82 -0.41
CA SER A 61 22.07 -9.11 -0.13
C SER A 61 21.35 -8.05 0.69
N SER A 62 22.06 -7.37 1.60
CA SER A 62 21.49 -6.31 2.44
C SER A 62 21.35 -5.02 1.63
N TRP A 63 22.34 -4.73 0.79
CA TRP A 63 22.35 -3.58 -0.10
C TRP A 63 21.29 -3.69 -1.20
N SER A 64 21.10 -4.88 -1.75
CA SER A 64 20.15 -5.14 -2.83
C SER A 64 18.76 -5.56 -2.34
N ARG A 65 18.46 -5.40 -1.05
CA ARG A 65 17.15 -5.79 -0.51
C ARG A 65 16.08 -4.87 -1.08
N SER A 66 15.21 -5.43 -1.91
CA SER A 66 14.08 -4.75 -2.52
C SER A 66 12.79 -5.56 -2.36
N GLU A 67 11.66 -4.86 -2.35
CA GLU A 67 10.33 -5.46 -2.45
C GLU A 67 9.73 -5.02 -3.79
N TRP A 68 9.06 -5.94 -4.47
CA TRP A 68 8.57 -5.72 -5.83
C TRP A 68 7.05 -5.74 -5.84
N ILE A 69 6.47 -4.59 -6.15
CA ILE A 69 5.03 -4.46 -6.35
C ILE A 69 4.71 -5.09 -7.71
N GLY A 70 3.71 -5.96 -7.73
CA GLY A 70 3.18 -6.53 -8.96
C GLY A 70 1.70 -6.23 -9.09
N ALA A 71 1.04 -6.87 -10.06
CA ALA A 71 -0.40 -6.69 -10.27
C ALA A 71 -1.20 -6.79 -8.95
N GLY A 72 -2.21 -5.94 -8.83
CA GLY A 72 -3.09 -5.89 -7.67
C GLY A 72 -3.96 -7.14 -7.51
N ARG A 73 -4.45 -7.34 -6.29
CA ARG A 73 -5.47 -8.33 -5.98
C ARG A 73 -6.82 -7.87 -6.56
N MET A 74 -7.55 -8.80 -7.17
CA MET A 74 -8.92 -8.53 -7.61
C MET A 74 -9.83 -8.34 -6.39
N ALA A 75 -10.55 -7.22 -6.35
CA ALA A 75 -11.55 -6.95 -5.33
C ALA A 75 -12.91 -7.55 -5.74
N ILE A 76 -13.53 -8.32 -4.85
CA ILE A 76 -14.85 -8.92 -5.09
C ILE A 76 -15.96 -7.99 -4.59
N ASP A 77 -15.74 -7.34 -3.44
CA ASP A 77 -16.57 -6.26 -2.89
C ASP A 77 -15.65 -5.10 -2.55
N GLY A 78 -15.54 -4.15 -3.47
CA GLY A 78 -14.59 -3.04 -3.36
C GLY A 78 -14.80 -2.20 -2.10
N LEU A 79 -16.04 -2.01 -1.64
CA LEU A 79 -16.33 -1.17 -0.48
C LEU A 79 -15.80 -1.81 0.81
N LYS A 80 -16.10 -3.09 1.04
CA LYS A 80 -15.64 -3.78 2.25
C LYS A 80 -14.13 -3.91 2.30
N GLU A 81 -13.48 -4.14 1.16
CA GLU A 81 -12.01 -4.25 1.12
C GLU A 81 -11.32 -2.92 1.36
N VAL A 82 -11.87 -1.81 0.83
CA VAL A 82 -11.37 -0.46 1.14
C VAL A 82 -11.56 -0.12 2.62
N GLN A 83 -12.73 -0.42 3.19
CA GLN A 83 -12.97 -0.22 4.63
C GLN A 83 -12.00 -1.04 5.49
N GLU A 84 -11.76 -2.31 5.13
CA GLU A 84 -10.80 -3.18 5.81
C GLU A 84 -9.38 -2.60 5.76
N SER A 85 -8.97 -2.02 4.63
CA SER A 85 -7.66 -1.35 4.50
C SER A 85 -7.56 -0.08 5.33
N VAL A 86 -8.60 0.76 5.35
CA VAL A 86 -8.66 1.97 6.19
C VAL A 86 -8.56 1.60 7.67
N MET A 87 -9.36 0.63 8.13
CA MET A 87 -9.33 0.16 9.51
C MET A 87 -7.96 -0.41 9.91
N ARG A 88 -7.27 -1.12 9.01
CA ARG A 88 -5.91 -1.64 9.28
C ARG A 88 -4.87 -0.53 9.42
N ILE A 89 -5.00 0.54 8.64
CA ILE A 89 -4.11 1.70 8.74
C ILE A 89 -4.39 2.47 10.04
N GLU A 90 -5.66 2.77 10.32
CA GLU A 90 -6.08 3.49 11.53
C GLU A 90 -5.73 2.73 12.81
N ALA A 91 -5.86 1.40 12.80
CA ALA A 91 -5.46 0.54 13.92
C ALA A 91 -3.94 0.35 14.05
N GLY A 92 -3.13 0.87 13.12
CA GLY A 92 -1.67 0.73 13.12
C GLY A 92 -1.15 -0.67 12.78
N LEU A 93 -2.01 -1.55 12.24
CA LEU A 93 -1.63 -2.90 11.81
C LEU A 93 -0.94 -2.90 10.44
N SER A 94 -1.14 -1.86 9.64
CA SER A 94 -0.61 -1.73 8.29
C SER A 94 -0.12 -0.31 7.99
N THR A 95 0.52 -0.15 6.84
CA THR A 95 0.97 1.14 6.30
C THR A 95 0.31 1.39 4.95
N TYR A 96 0.22 2.66 4.54
CA TYR A 96 -0.29 3.00 3.21
C TYR A 96 0.47 2.28 2.09
N GLU A 97 1.79 2.12 2.22
CA GLU A 97 2.61 1.36 1.27
C GLU A 97 2.16 -0.09 1.14
N LYS A 98 1.90 -0.79 2.25
CA LYS A 98 1.45 -2.18 2.21
C LYS A 98 0.05 -2.32 1.62
N GLU A 99 -0.87 -1.41 1.95
CA GLU A 99 -2.24 -1.46 1.43
C GLU A 99 -2.32 -1.10 -0.05
N LEU A 100 -1.57 -0.08 -0.51
CA LEU A 100 -1.48 0.28 -1.92
C LEU A 100 -0.77 -0.82 -2.73
N ALA A 101 0.26 -1.46 -2.18
CA ALA A 101 0.92 -2.59 -2.84
C ALA A 101 0.00 -3.81 -3.03
N ILE A 102 -1.02 -4.00 -2.19
CA ILE A 102 -2.05 -5.03 -2.41
C ILE A 102 -2.91 -4.69 -3.63
N MET A 103 -3.16 -3.40 -3.87
CA MET A 103 -3.84 -2.91 -5.08
C MET A 103 -2.91 -2.82 -6.30
N GLY A 104 -1.61 -3.03 -6.10
CA GLY A 104 -0.60 -3.00 -7.16
C GLY A 104 -0.07 -1.60 -7.48
N GLU A 105 -0.34 -0.63 -6.61
CA GLU A 105 0.03 0.77 -6.77
C GLU A 105 1.24 1.15 -5.92
N ASP A 106 2.04 2.11 -6.39
CA ASP A 106 3.13 2.69 -5.60
C ASP A 106 2.62 3.83 -4.71
N TYR A 107 2.99 3.79 -3.43
CA TYR A 107 2.60 4.80 -2.46
C TYR A 107 3.15 6.18 -2.79
N GLN A 108 4.41 6.26 -3.21
CA GLN A 108 5.03 7.56 -3.44
C GLN A 108 4.43 8.25 -4.65
N GLU A 109 4.07 7.51 -5.69
CA GLU A 109 3.35 8.02 -6.86
C GLU A 109 1.97 8.56 -6.49
N ILE A 110 1.17 7.76 -5.78
CA ILE A 110 -0.18 8.17 -5.34
C ILE A 110 -0.11 9.42 -4.46
N PHE A 111 0.81 9.49 -3.50
CA PHE A 111 0.92 10.64 -2.62
C PHE A 111 1.37 11.91 -3.35
N ARG A 112 2.33 11.78 -4.28
CA ARG A 112 2.74 12.91 -5.14
C ARG A 112 1.56 13.43 -5.96
N GLN A 113 0.78 12.53 -6.54
CA GLN A 113 -0.40 12.89 -7.33
C GLN A 113 -1.48 13.55 -6.46
N GLN A 114 -1.76 13.03 -5.26
CA GLN A 114 -2.72 13.62 -4.32
C GLN A 114 -2.35 15.05 -3.90
N VAL A 115 -1.07 15.31 -3.63
CA VAL A 115 -0.60 16.66 -3.31
C VAL A 115 -0.85 17.62 -4.47
N ARG A 116 -0.45 17.21 -5.68
CA ARG A 116 -0.66 18.00 -6.89
C ARG A 116 -2.14 18.30 -7.13
N GLU A 117 -3.00 17.29 -7.06
CA GLU A 117 -4.44 17.45 -7.25
C GLU A 117 -5.07 18.36 -6.19
N SER A 118 -4.59 18.29 -4.94
CA SER A 118 -5.05 19.16 -3.86
C SER A 118 -4.69 20.63 -4.11
N GLU A 119 -3.48 20.88 -4.61
CA GLU A 119 -3.02 22.22 -4.95
C GLU A 119 -3.77 22.79 -6.16
N GLU A 120 -3.96 22.00 -7.22
CA GLU A 120 -4.72 22.38 -8.41
C GLU A 120 -6.18 22.69 -8.06
N ARG A 121 -6.82 21.87 -7.21
CA ARG A 121 -8.19 22.12 -6.70
C ARG A 121 -8.26 23.42 -5.91
N ARG A 122 -7.31 23.65 -5.01
CA ARG A 122 -7.24 24.88 -4.21
C ARG A 122 -7.06 26.12 -5.11
N ALA A 123 -6.22 26.04 -6.13
CA ALA A 123 -6.02 27.12 -7.10
C ALA A 123 -7.29 27.38 -7.94
N ALA A 124 -8.02 26.32 -8.29
CA ALA A 124 -9.29 26.41 -9.02
C ALA A 124 -10.48 26.85 -8.14
N GLY A 125 -10.29 27.06 -6.83
CA GLY A 125 -11.36 27.39 -5.89
C GLY A 125 -12.32 26.23 -5.59
N LEU A 126 -11.96 25.00 -5.95
CA LEU A 126 -12.74 23.80 -5.64
C LEU A 126 -12.53 23.39 -4.18
N SER A 127 -13.61 22.96 -3.53
CA SER A 127 -13.54 22.43 -2.17
C SER A 127 -12.73 21.13 -2.14
N ARG A 128 -12.21 20.80 -0.94
CA ARG A 128 -11.58 19.50 -0.71
C ARG A 128 -12.55 18.37 -1.08
N PRO A 129 -12.06 17.22 -1.59
CA PRO A 129 -12.92 16.09 -1.90
C PRO A 129 -13.75 15.66 -0.69
N VAL A 130 -15.02 15.39 -0.96
CA VAL A 130 -16.13 15.29 0.00
C VAL A 130 -15.91 14.23 1.10
N TRP A 131 -15.12 13.19 0.81
CA TRP A 131 -14.84 12.10 1.76
C TRP A 131 -14.01 12.50 2.99
N ILE A 132 -13.29 13.62 2.96
CA ILE A 132 -12.55 14.15 4.13
C ILE A 132 -13.51 14.81 5.13
N THR A 133 -14.59 15.43 4.63
CA THR A 133 -15.55 16.18 5.45
C THR A 133 -16.70 15.32 5.95
N ASP A 134 -17.27 14.47 5.09
CA ASP A 134 -18.50 13.74 5.43
C ASP A 134 -18.24 12.55 6.37
N THR A 135 -17.11 11.85 6.23
CA THR A 135 -16.77 10.70 7.10
C THR A 135 -16.51 11.16 8.53
N TYR A 136 -15.83 12.29 8.71
CA TYR A 136 -15.59 12.91 10.01
C TYR A 136 -16.90 13.35 10.66
N GLN A 137 -17.81 13.97 9.90
CA GLN A 137 -19.13 14.36 10.39
C GLN A 137 -20.00 13.15 10.74
N GLN A 138 -19.98 12.08 9.94
CA GLN A 138 -20.71 10.85 10.21
C GLN A 138 -20.17 10.11 11.44
N GLN A 139 -18.84 10.05 11.63
CA GLN A 139 -18.23 9.48 12.83
C GLN A 139 -18.57 10.29 14.09
N ILE A 140 -18.56 11.63 14.02
CA ILE A 140 -18.99 12.51 15.11
C ILE A 140 -20.48 12.32 15.43
N ALA A 141 -21.33 12.16 14.40
CA ALA A 141 -22.75 11.93 14.59
C ALA A 141 -23.03 10.56 15.24
N ALA A 142 -22.36 9.50 14.78
CA ALA A 142 -22.51 8.15 15.32
C ALA A 142 -21.99 8.04 16.77
N SER A 143 -20.87 8.68 17.10
CA SER A 143 -20.33 8.72 18.47
C SER A 143 -21.26 9.48 19.43
N ARG A 144 -21.87 10.59 19.00
CA ARG A 144 -22.89 11.30 19.80
C ARG A 144 -24.13 10.47 20.06
N GLN A 145 -24.65 9.75 19.05
CA GLN A 145 -25.79 8.85 19.21
C GLN A 145 -25.50 7.73 20.22
N THR A 146 -24.28 7.18 20.19
CA THR A 146 -23.85 6.12 21.12
C THR A 146 -23.73 6.63 22.57
N GLU A 147 -23.34 7.89 22.78
CA GLU A 147 -23.32 8.51 24.12
C GLU A 147 -24.72 8.82 24.65
N GLU A 148 -25.64 9.24 23.79
CA GLU A 148 -27.04 9.51 24.16
C GLU A 148 -27.77 8.23 24.56
N GLU A 149 -27.58 7.13 23.83
CA GLU A 149 -28.14 5.82 24.17
C GLU A 149 -27.61 5.30 25.51
N LYS A 150 -26.31 5.49 25.80
CA LYS A 150 -25.69 5.11 27.09
C LYS A 150 -26.14 5.98 28.27
N ARG A 151 -26.60 7.21 28.02
CA ARG A 151 -27.16 8.10 29.06
C ARG A 151 -28.65 7.85 29.30
N ALA A 152 -29.35 7.29 28.33
CA ALA A 152 -30.76 6.93 28.41
C ALA A 152 -31.01 5.55 29.06
N THR A 153 -29.95 4.77 29.27
CA THR A 153 -29.97 3.47 29.98
C THR A 153 -29.44 3.64 31.40
#